data_AF-A0A140WYC7-F1
#
_entry.id   AF-A0A140WYC7-F1
#
_cell.length_a   1.000
_cell.length_b   1.000
_cell.length_c   1.000
_cell.angle_alpha   90.00
_cell.angle_beta   90.00
_cell.angle_gamma   90.00
#
_symmetry.space_group_name_H-M   'P 1'
#
loop_
_entity.id
_entity.type
_entity.pdbx_description
1 polymer ?
#
loop_
_entity_poly.entity_id
_entity_poly.type
_entity_poly.pdbx_seq_one_letter_code
_entity_poly.pdbx_strand_id
1 'polypeptide(L)'
;MEKTVLTSLPADRYKAKEVAELYYSRWEIEVGSRNLKSSQLNNALVLRSRRVEVLEQEVWGMLLAYKLIRREATKAASEISFKFAFQFIATEMIVLGNTASPGTIPKRLVHLRVLWKQCS
;
A
#
# COMPACT_ATOMS: atom_id res chain seq x y z
N MET A 1 1.69 23.79 -15.37
CA MET A 1 0.32 23.29 -15.62
C MET A 1 -0.53 23.75 -14.44
N GLU A 2 -1.48 24.65 -14.68
CA GLU A 2 -2.39 25.13 -13.65
C GLU A 2 -3.35 23.99 -13.25
N LYS A 3 -3.59 23.81 -11.95
CA LYS A 3 -4.48 22.77 -11.42
C LYS A 3 -5.61 23.44 -10.63
N THR A 4 -6.83 23.28 -11.10
CA THR A 4 -8.04 23.81 -10.44
C THR A 4 -8.69 22.72 -9.58
N VAL A 5 -9.03 23.06 -8.34
CA VAL A 5 -9.70 22.17 -7.39
C VAL A 5 -11.06 22.76 -7.03
N LEU A 6 -12.13 21.97 -7.16
CA LEU A 6 -13.46 22.31 -6.67
C LEU A 6 -13.68 21.65 -5.32
N THR A 7 -14.17 22.42 -4.34
CA THR A 7 -14.42 21.94 -2.99
C THR A 7 -15.69 22.59 -2.42
N SER A 8 -16.41 21.85 -1.57
CA SER A 8 -17.55 22.37 -0.78
C SER A 8 -17.11 22.90 0.59
N LEU A 9 -15.80 22.91 0.88
CA LEU A 9 -15.28 23.44 2.13
C LEU A 9 -15.44 24.97 2.19
N PRO A 10 -15.88 25.54 3.32
CA PRO A 10 -16.05 26.98 3.47
C PRO A 10 -14.73 27.74 3.32
N ALA A 11 -14.72 28.76 2.44
CA ALA A 11 -13.52 29.52 2.11
C ALA A 11 -13.04 30.46 3.25
N ASP A 12 -13.95 30.79 4.18
CA ASP A 12 -13.67 31.58 5.38
C ASP A 12 -12.88 30.78 6.45
N ARG A 13 -13.03 29.45 6.44
CA ARG A 13 -12.35 28.54 7.39
C ARG A 13 -11.12 27.85 6.82
N TYR A 14 -11.12 27.54 5.53
CA TYR A 14 -10.05 26.73 4.91
C TYR A 14 -9.36 27.51 3.80
N LYS A 15 -8.06 27.76 3.98
CA LYS A 15 -7.25 28.45 2.97
C LYS A 15 -7.03 27.53 1.77
N ALA A 16 -6.86 28.13 0.59
CA ALA A 16 -6.59 27.39 -0.65
C ALA A 16 -5.40 26.42 -0.54
N LYS A 17 -4.36 26.79 0.24
CA LYS A 17 -3.21 25.93 0.50
C LYS A 17 -3.58 24.65 1.25
N GLU A 18 -4.43 24.75 2.28
CA GLU A 18 -4.87 23.60 3.07
C GLU A 18 -5.75 22.66 2.24
N VAL A 19 -6.60 23.23 1.38
CA VAL A 19 -7.40 22.45 0.41
C VAL A 19 -6.49 21.75 -0.61
N ALA A 20 -5.43 22.42 -1.09
CA ALA A 20 -4.47 21.83 -2.01
C ALA A 20 -3.67 20.69 -1.36
N GLU A 21 -3.23 20.86 -0.11
CA GLU A 21 -2.56 19.81 0.68
C GLU A 21 -3.48 18.61 0.90
N LEU A 22 -4.75 18.85 1.25
CA LEU A 22 -5.75 17.79 1.38
C LEU A 22 -5.94 17.02 0.06
N TYR A 23 -6.02 17.74 -1.07
CA TYR A 23 -6.13 17.11 -2.39
C TYR A 23 -4.88 16.33 -2.77
N TYR A 24 -3.70 16.81 -2.37
CA TYR A 24 -2.45 16.09 -2.53
C TYR A 24 -2.44 14.78 -1.72
N SER A 25 -2.85 14.81 -0.45
CA SER A 25 -2.98 13.60 0.38
C SER A 25 -3.98 12.59 -0.20
N ARG A 26 -5.09 13.07 -0.77
CA ARG A 26 -6.03 12.21 -1.52
C ARG A 26 -5.35 11.56 -2.73
N TRP A 27 -4.60 12.33 -3.51
CA TRP A 27 -3.91 11.81 -4.68
C TRP A 27 -2.91 10.71 -4.31
N GLU A 28 -2.19 10.84 -3.19
CA GLU A 28 -1.31 9.78 -2.68
C GLU A 28 -2.06 8.46 -2.38
N ILE A 29 -3.32 8.54 -1.95
CA ILE A 29 -4.19 7.37 -1.76
C ILE A 29 -4.55 6.75 -3.11
N GLU A 30 -4.94 7.57 -4.09
CA GLU A 30 -5.31 7.10 -5.44
C GLU A 30 -4.13 6.46 -6.18
N VAL A 31 -2.94 7.07 -6.08
CA VAL A 31 -1.68 6.50 -6.58
C VAL A 31 -1.42 5.15 -5.92
N GLY A 32 -1.70 5.05 -4.62
CA GLY A 32 -1.64 3.82 -3.87
C GLY A 32 -2.56 2.72 -4.43
N SER A 33 -3.84 3.03 -4.62
CA SER A 33 -4.81 2.12 -5.24
C SER A 33 -4.44 1.72 -6.67
N ARG A 34 -3.79 2.62 -7.42
CA ARG A 34 -3.25 2.31 -8.76
C ARG A 34 -2.11 1.31 -8.70
N ASN A 35 -1.16 1.53 -7.78
CA ASN A 35 -0.04 0.61 -7.57
C ASN A 35 -0.52 -0.80 -7.20
N LEU A 36 -1.57 -0.91 -6.38
CA LEU A 36 -2.19 -2.19 -6.04
C LEU A 36 -2.63 -2.98 -7.29
N LYS A 37 -3.28 -2.30 -8.24
CA LYS A 37 -3.72 -2.90 -9.52
C LYS A 37 -2.56 -3.22 -10.46
N SER A 38 -1.56 -2.33 -10.56
CA SER A 38 -0.49 -2.47 -11.53
C SER A 38 0.69 -3.34 -11.06
N SER A 39 1.13 -3.21 -9.80
CA SER A 39 2.31 -3.92 -9.29
C SER A 39 1.96 -5.18 -8.51
N GLN A 40 0.88 -5.17 -7.72
CA GLN A 40 0.53 -6.29 -6.84
C GLN A 40 -0.33 -7.34 -7.54
N LEU A 41 -1.19 -6.90 -8.47
CA LEU A 41 -1.98 -7.78 -9.33
C LEU A 41 -1.36 -8.01 -10.72
N ASN A 42 -0.24 -7.37 -11.04
CA ASN A 42 0.38 -7.42 -12.38
C ASN A 42 -0.62 -7.17 -13.52
N ASN A 43 -1.58 -6.25 -13.31
CA ASN A 43 -2.74 -6.01 -14.18
C ASN A 43 -3.69 -7.21 -14.41
N ALA A 44 -3.45 -8.36 -13.79
CA ALA A 44 -4.34 -9.51 -13.80
C ALA A 44 -5.42 -9.33 -12.74
N LEU A 45 -6.54 -8.72 -13.13
CA LEU A 45 -7.74 -8.57 -12.31
C LEU A 45 -8.56 -9.87 -12.25
N VAL A 46 -7.90 -11.03 -12.12
CA VAL A 46 -8.55 -12.34 -12.12
C VAL A 46 -8.54 -12.89 -10.69
N LEU A 47 -9.69 -12.75 -10.03
CA LEU A 47 -9.96 -13.42 -8.76
C LEU A 47 -10.17 -14.92 -9.01
N ARG A 48 -9.74 -15.78 -8.05
CA ARG A 48 -9.78 -17.24 -8.26
C ARG A 48 -11.15 -17.82 -7.98
N SER A 49 -11.90 -17.21 -7.06
CA SER A 49 -13.22 -17.72 -6.65
C SER A 49 -14.32 -17.38 -7.65
N ARG A 50 -15.21 -18.35 -7.89
CA ARG A 50 -16.48 -18.18 -8.60
C ARG A 50 -17.69 -18.05 -7.65
N ARG A 51 -17.45 -18.01 -6.34
CA ARG A 51 -18.48 -17.84 -5.30
C ARG A 51 -18.36 -16.45 -4.65
N VAL A 52 -19.48 -15.75 -4.53
CA VAL A 52 -19.55 -14.36 -4.04
C VAL A 52 -18.94 -14.19 -2.65
N GLU A 53 -19.26 -15.09 -1.72
CA GLU A 53 -18.76 -15.03 -0.33
C GLU A 53 -17.22 -15.10 -0.24
N VAL A 54 -16.61 -15.97 -1.04
CA VAL A 54 -15.14 -16.15 -1.07
C VAL A 54 -14.47 -15.03 -1.88
N LEU A 55 -15.19 -14.44 -2.84
CA LEU A 55 -14.73 -13.28 -3.61
C LEU A 55 -14.50 -12.08 -2.68
N GLU A 56 -15.42 -11.81 -1.76
CA GLU A 56 -15.25 -10.75 -0.76
C GLU A 56 -14.01 -10.98 0.09
N GLN A 57 -13.80 -12.21 0.55
CA GLN A 57 -12.61 -12.58 1.32
C GLN A 57 -11.31 -12.34 0.52
N GLU A 58 -11.28 -12.70 -0.77
CA GLU A 58 -10.12 -12.45 -1.64
C GLU A 58 -9.83 -10.95 -1.78
N VAL A 59 -10.87 -10.13 -1.97
CA VAL A 59 -10.74 -8.66 -2.06
C VAL A 59 -10.23 -8.08 -0.74
N TRP A 60 -10.83 -8.47 0.39
CA TRP A 60 -10.41 -8.02 1.71
C TRP A 60 -8.97 -8.45 2.04
N GLY A 61 -8.59 -9.67 1.70
CA GLY A 61 -7.24 -10.18 1.87
C GLY A 61 -6.21 -9.37 1.07
N MET A 62 -6.55 -9.02 -0.16
CA MET A 62 -5.69 -8.19 -1.01
C MET A 62 -5.55 -6.75 -0.50
N LEU A 63 -6.64 -6.12 -0.07
CA LEU A 63 -6.61 -4.78 0.54
C LEU A 63 -5.80 -4.75 1.83
N LEU A 64 -5.92 -5.80 2.65
CA LEU A 64 -5.16 -5.92 3.90
C LEU A 64 -3.66 -6.11 3.62
N ALA A 65 -3.29 -6.97 2.67
CA ALA A 65 -1.91 -7.18 2.27
C ALA A 65 -1.27 -5.89 1.75
N TYR A 66 -1.98 -5.15 0.89
CA TYR A 66 -1.51 -3.84 0.41
C TYR A 66 -1.27 -2.84 1.55
N LYS A 67 -2.24 -2.69 2.46
CA LYS A 67 -2.11 -1.78 3.61
C LYS A 67 -0.90 -2.14 4.48
N LEU A 68 -0.68 -3.44 4.70
CA LEU A 68 0.45 -3.94 5.47
C LEU A 68 1.79 -3.64 4.77
N ILE A 69 1.93 -4.02 3.50
CA ILE A 69 3.16 -3.78 2.72
C ILE A 69 3.47 -2.28 2.66
N ARG A 70 2.48 -1.44 2.34
CA ARG A 70 2.68 0.02 2.26
C ARG A 70 3.07 0.62 3.60
N ARG A 71 2.44 0.19 4.70
CA ARG A 71 2.77 0.67 6.05
C ARG A 71 4.21 0.37 6.40
N GLU A 72 4.67 -0.84 6.11
CA GLU A 72 6.05 -1.25 6.41
C GLU A 72 7.05 -0.58 5.46
N ALA A 73 6.73 -0.43 4.18
CA ALA A 73 7.54 0.32 3.22
C ALA A 73 7.67 1.81 3.59
N THR A 74 6.60 2.43 4.11
CA THR A 74 6.62 3.82 4.57
C THR A 74 7.56 4.01 5.77
N LYS A 75 7.61 3.03 6.67
CA LYS A 75 8.57 3.06 7.79
C LYS A 75 10.01 2.90 7.33
N ALA A 76 10.23 2.10 6.28
CA ALA A 76 11.56 1.90 5.70
C ALA A 76 11.98 3.06 4.77
N ALA A 77 11.04 3.90 4.32
CA ALA A 77 11.29 4.98 3.38
C ALA A 77 12.19 6.10 3.92
N SER A 78 12.45 6.13 5.24
CA SER A 78 13.44 7.03 5.85
C SER A 78 14.88 6.59 5.62
N GLU A 79 15.11 5.32 5.29
CA GLU A 79 16.43 4.70 5.17
C GLU A 79 16.71 4.28 3.71
N ILE A 80 15.68 3.84 2.97
CA ILE A 80 15.79 3.34 1.59
C ILE A 80 14.67 3.89 0.69
N SER A 81 14.82 3.75 -0.62
CA SER A 81 13.75 4.13 -1.56
C SER A 81 12.45 3.39 -1.28
N PHE A 82 11.33 4.12 -1.16
CA PHE A 82 9.99 3.55 -0.95
C PHE A 82 9.65 2.46 -1.97
N LYS A 83 10.01 2.66 -3.25
CA LYS A 83 9.74 1.68 -4.31
C LYS A 83 10.48 0.37 -4.06
N PHE A 84 11.74 0.45 -3.65
CA PHE A 84 12.56 -0.71 -3.31
C PHE A 84 12.01 -1.43 -2.07
N ALA A 85 11.72 -0.68 -1.00
CA ALA A 85 11.12 -1.23 0.22
C ALA A 85 9.80 -1.95 -0.07
N PHE A 86 8.91 -1.34 -0.86
CA PHE A 86 7.62 -1.91 -1.21
C PHE A 86 7.76 -3.22 -2.00
N GLN A 87 8.61 -3.26 -3.03
CA GLN A 87 8.83 -4.46 -3.84
C GLN A 87 9.48 -5.59 -3.05
N PHE A 88 10.44 -5.27 -2.19
CA PHE A 88 11.11 -6.25 -1.34
C PHE A 88 10.12 -6.91 -0.36
N ILE A 89 9.33 -6.10 0.36
CA ILE A 89 8.33 -6.60 1.32
C ILE A 89 7.24 -7.41 0.61
N ALA A 90 6.78 -6.96 -0.55
CA ALA A 90 5.77 -7.67 -1.33
C ALA A 90 6.27 -9.05 -1.76
N THR A 91 7.51 -9.14 -2.25
CA THR A 91 8.15 -10.40 -2.65
C THR A 91 8.28 -11.36 -1.48
N GLU A 92 8.80 -10.88 -0.34
CA GLU A 92 8.92 -11.69 0.87
C GLU A 92 7.55 -12.20 1.35
N MET A 93 6.52 -11.37 1.32
CA MET A 93 5.15 -11.77 1.70
C MET A 93 4.57 -12.84 0.76
N ILE A 94 4.84 -12.76 -0.55
CA ILE A 94 4.43 -13.78 -1.52
C ILE A 94 5.16 -15.11 -1.24
N VAL A 95 6.47 -15.07 -1.02
CA VAL A 95 7.26 -16.26 -0.71
C VAL A 95 6.78 -16.92 0.58
N LEU A 96 6.51 -16.12 1.63
CA LEU A 96 5.99 -16.62 2.91
C LEU A 96 4.59 -17.20 2.78
N GLY A 97 3.69 -16.56 2.03
CA GLY A 97 2.35 -17.08 1.77
C GLY A 97 2.34 -18.46 1.11
N ASN A 98 3.43 -18.81 0.42
CA ASN A 98 3.60 -20.11 -0.25
C ASN A 98 4.43 -21.12 0.56
N THR A 99 5.18 -20.70 1.59
CA THR A 99 6.20 -21.55 2.25
C THR A 99 6.07 -21.62 3.77
N ALA A 100 5.33 -20.72 4.40
CA ALA A 100 5.23 -20.61 5.85
C ALA A 100 3.77 -20.56 6.33
N SER A 101 3.54 -21.07 7.55
CA SER A 101 2.25 -20.89 8.22
C SER A 101 1.95 -19.40 8.44
N PRO A 102 0.70 -18.92 8.22
CA PRO A 102 0.31 -17.53 8.43
C PRO A 102 0.69 -16.95 9.80
N GLY A 103 0.77 -17.78 10.84
CA GLY A 103 1.17 -17.37 12.19
C GLY A 103 2.62 -16.88 12.31
N THR A 104 3.46 -17.10 11.31
CA THR A 104 4.87 -16.70 11.30
C THR A 104 5.10 -15.30 10.72
N ILE A 105 4.10 -14.73 10.04
CA ILE A 105 4.18 -13.41 9.38
C ILE A 105 4.66 -12.31 10.36
N PRO A 106 4.14 -12.18 11.59
CA PRO A 106 4.61 -11.14 12.52
C PRO A 106 6.10 -11.26 12.88
N LYS A 107 6.58 -12.50 13.12
CA LYS A 107 7.99 -12.75 13.46
C LYS A 107 8.91 -12.39 12.31
N ARG A 108 8.49 -12.69 11.07
CA ARG A 108 9.28 -12.37 9.87
C ARG A 108 9.33 -10.87 9.59
N LEU A 109 8.24 -10.14 9.80
CA LEU A 109 8.24 -8.67 9.68
C LEU A 109 9.23 -8.02 10.66
N VAL A 110 9.36 -8.54 11.88
CA VAL A 110 10.39 -8.08 12.82
C VAL A 110 11.79 -8.34 12.26
N HIS A 111 12.03 -9.52 11.71
CA HIS A 111 13.32 -9.86 11.10
C HIS A 111 13.66 -8.97 9.90
N LEU A 112 12.70 -8.71 9.00
CA LEU A 112 12.89 -7.84 7.84
C LEU A 112 13.27 -6.40 8.26
N ARG A 113 12.66 -5.87 9.31
CA ARG A 113 13.04 -4.55 9.86
C ARG A 113 14.48 -4.53 10.40
N VAL A 114 14.98 -5.64 10.95
CA VAL A 114 16.38 -5.74 11.40
C VAL A 114 17.33 -5.81 10.21
N LEU A 115 16.97 -6.56 9.18
CA LEU A 115 17.78 -6.68 7.96
C LEU A 115 17.91 -5.34 7.21
N TRP A 116 16.85 -4.52 7.14
CA TRP A 116 16.94 -3.23 6.46
C TRP A 116 17.88 -2.23 7.14
N LYS A 117 17.94 -2.26 8.48
CA LYS A 117 18.91 -1.45 9.24
C LYS A 117 20.37 -1.81 8.97
N GLN A 118 20.64 -3.00 8.44
CA GLN A 118 21.99 -3.47 8.12
C GLN A 118 22.40 -3.16 6.66
N CYS A 119 21.43 -2.83 5.80
CA CYS A 119 21.67 -2.46 4.40
C CYS A 119 21.70 -0.94 4.17
N SER A 120 21.66 -0.15 5.25
CA SER A 120 21.79 1.32 5.27
C SER A 120 23.20 1.71 5.70
#